data_AF-A0A8J4CNP2-F1
#
_entry.id   AF-A0A8J4CNP2-F1
#
_cell.length_a   1.000
_cell.length_b   1.000
_cell.length_c   1.000
_cell.angle_alpha   90.00
_cell.angle_beta   90.00
_cell.angle_gamma   90.00
#
_symmetry.space_group_name_H-M   'P 1'
#
loop_
_entity.id
_entity.type
_entity.pdbx_description
1 polymer ?
#
loop_
_entity_poly.entity_id
_entity_poly.type
_entity_poly.pdbx_seq_one_letter_code
_entity_poly.pdbx_strand_id
1 'polypeptide(L)'
;MNVLRCSQQAGFSGRTMEGSLVPWRQRRAAQRVTATKVQAISDVRIEVEKTSWTSRRIFASVVVATPKNTVWSALTDYDNLGSIVPSIVENRCLERTANSALVYQVGPGPGPVAADD
;
A
#
# COMPACT_ATOMS: atom_id res chain seq x y z
N MET A 1 -1.53 -18.83 -8.59
CA MET A 1 -2.64 -18.23 -7.81
C MET A 1 -2.06 -17.44 -6.65
N ASN A 2 -2.36 -16.14 -6.55
CA ASN A 2 -2.00 -15.35 -5.36
C ASN A 2 -3.29 -15.06 -4.59
N VAL A 3 -3.49 -15.77 -3.48
CA VAL A 3 -4.58 -15.52 -2.55
C VAL A 3 -3.99 -14.70 -1.40
N LEU A 4 -4.47 -13.47 -1.22
CA LEU A 4 -4.01 -12.59 -0.14
C LEU A 4 -4.98 -12.69 1.03
N ARG A 5 -4.46 -13.10 2.18
CA ARG A 5 -5.18 -13.08 3.45
C ARG A 5 -4.87 -11.77 4.16
N CYS A 6 -5.84 -10.87 4.25
CA CYS A 6 -5.65 -9.58 4.91
C CYS A 6 -6.27 -9.62 6.32
N SER A 7 -5.44 -9.43 7.35
CA SER A 7 -5.86 -9.38 8.75
C SER A 7 -6.11 -7.93 9.16
N GLN A 8 -7.34 -7.59 9.53
CA GLN A 8 -7.70 -6.32 10.17
C GLN A 8 -7.42 -6.43 11.68
N GLN A 9 -6.20 -6.10 12.09
CA GLN A 9 -5.97 -5.82 13.51
C GLN A 9 -6.75 -4.55 13.89
N ALA A 10 -7.86 -4.74 14.61
CA ALA A 10 -8.54 -3.69 15.35
C ALA A 10 -7.58 -3.15 16.42
N GLY A 11 -6.92 -2.02 16.15
CA GLY A 11 -5.92 -1.51 17.10
C GLY A 11 -5.08 -0.33 16.63
N PHE A 12 -5.67 0.68 15.97
CA PHE A 12 -5.02 1.99 15.85
C PHE A 12 -5.53 2.91 16.97
N SER A 13 -5.12 2.59 18.21
CA SER A 13 -5.35 3.41 19.40
C SER A 13 -4.68 4.78 19.20
N GLY A 14 -5.43 5.83 19.46
CA GLY A 14 -5.03 7.21 19.23
C GLY A 14 -3.74 7.57 19.96
N ARG A 15 -2.80 8.14 19.21
CA ARG A 15 -1.91 9.18 19.73
C ARG A 15 -2.03 10.37 18.81
N THR A 16 -2.42 11.49 19.40
CA THR A 16 -2.33 12.84 18.88
C THR A 16 -1.05 13.01 18.05
N MET A 17 -1.18 13.45 16.79
CA MET A 17 -0.04 13.94 16.02
C MET A 17 0.25 15.38 16.48
N GLU A 18 0.77 15.51 17.69
CA GLU A 18 1.50 16.70 18.10
C GLU A 18 2.98 16.32 18.10
N GLY A 19 3.81 17.21 17.56
CA GLY A 19 5.11 16.88 16.97
C GLY A 19 6.00 15.93 17.77
N SER A 20 6.33 14.78 17.17
CA SER A 20 7.65 14.14 17.22
C SER A 20 7.60 12.89 16.35
N LEU A 21 8.30 12.94 15.21
CA LEU A 21 8.47 11.80 14.32
C LEU A 21 9.44 10.78 14.95
N VAL A 22 8.97 9.89 15.83
CA VAL A 22 9.56 8.55 16.07
C VAL A 22 8.69 7.72 17.05
N PRO A 23 8.70 6.36 17.07
CA PRO A 23 9.00 5.37 16.02
C PRO A 23 8.09 4.11 16.07
N TRP A 24 7.96 3.34 14.97
CA TRP A 24 7.69 1.89 15.08
C TRP A 24 8.67 1.10 14.20
N ARG A 25 9.54 0.36 14.90
CA ARG A 25 10.67 -0.46 14.44
C ARG A 25 11.92 0.29 13.98
N GLN A 26 12.67 0.69 14.99
CA GLN A 26 14.12 0.90 14.94
C GLN A 26 14.84 -0.36 14.42
N ARG A 27 15.18 -0.37 13.12
CA ARG A 27 16.41 -0.96 12.58
C ARG A 27 17.02 0.02 11.58
N ARG A 28 17.65 1.07 12.10
CA ARG A 28 18.74 1.74 11.39
C ARG A 28 19.97 0.85 11.54
N ALA A 29 20.24 0.01 10.55
CA ALA A 29 21.62 -0.23 10.18
C ALA A 29 21.95 0.82 9.11
N ALA A 30 22.93 1.65 9.39
CA ALA A 30 23.35 2.73 8.51
C ALA A 30 23.79 2.17 7.15
N GLN A 31 22.95 2.33 6.13
CA GLN A 31 23.40 2.27 4.75
C GLN A 31 23.08 3.59 4.09
N ARG A 32 24.12 4.25 3.59
CA ARG A 32 24.03 5.45 2.77
C ARG A 32 23.22 5.10 1.54
N VAL A 33 21.95 5.50 1.49
CA VAL A 33 21.14 5.37 0.29
C VAL A 33 20.93 6.77 -0.28
N THR A 34 21.41 6.96 -1.50
CA THR A 34 21.21 8.16 -2.30
C THR A 34 19.71 8.30 -2.57
N ALA A 35 19.08 9.29 -1.95
CA ALA A 35 17.70 9.67 -2.23
C ALA A 35 17.63 10.25 -3.64
N THR A 36 16.93 9.57 -4.55
CA THR A 36 16.63 10.09 -5.88
C THR A 36 15.42 11.02 -5.82
N LYS A 37 15.52 12.14 -6.54
CA LYS A 37 14.61 13.29 -6.57
C LYS A 37 13.14 12.91 -6.79
N VAL A 38 12.28 13.33 -5.87
CA VAL A 38 10.81 13.24 -5.93
C VAL A 38 10.27 14.44 -6.72
N GLN A 39 9.46 14.21 -7.76
CA GLN A 39 8.72 15.27 -8.46
C GLN A 39 7.28 15.32 -7.93
N ALA A 40 6.83 16.53 -7.57
CA ALA A 40 5.55 16.78 -6.93
C ALA A 40 4.46 17.10 -7.95
N ILE A 41 3.36 16.35 -7.87
CA ILE A 41 2.02 16.83 -8.18
C ILE A 41 1.23 16.50 -6.91
N SER A 42 1.06 17.50 -6.03
CA SER A 42 0.38 17.48 -4.71
C SER A 42 0.89 16.46 -3.67
N ASP A 43 1.66 16.88 -2.66
CA ASP A 43 1.99 16.26 -1.35
C ASP A 43 2.05 14.72 -1.17
N VAL A 44 2.26 13.96 -2.25
CA VAL A 44 2.51 12.52 -2.20
C VAL A 44 4.00 12.30 -2.01
N ARG A 45 4.40 11.68 -0.90
CA ARG A 45 5.78 11.24 -0.66
C ARG A 45 5.90 9.77 -1.04
N ILE A 46 6.88 9.46 -1.89
CA ILE A 46 7.20 8.10 -2.32
C ILE A 46 8.67 7.84 -2.02
N GLU A 47 8.94 6.73 -1.33
CA GLU A 47 10.29 6.24 -1.05
C GLU A 47 10.41 4.80 -1.57
N VAL A 48 11.49 4.52 -2.31
CA VAL A 48 11.75 3.20 -2.87
C VAL A 48 13.08 2.68 -2.33
N GLU A 49 13.01 1.58 -1.59
CA GLU A 49 14.14 0.86 -1.03
C GLU A 49 14.46 -0.35 -1.92
N LYS A 50 15.71 -0.44 -2.40
CA LYS A 50 16.19 -1.63 -3.11
C LYS A 50 16.54 -2.71 -2.09
N THR A 51 15.71 -3.75 -2.00
CA THR A 51 15.88 -4.85 -1.04
C THR A 51 16.73 -5.98 -1.60
N SER A 52 16.70 -6.21 -2.92
CA SER A 52 17.58 -7.17 -3.62
C SER A 52 17.73 -6.81 -5.11
N TRP A 53 18.38 -7.66 -5.90
CA TRP A 53 18.48 -7.50 -7.36
C TRP A 53 17.11 -7.45 -8.05
N THR A 54 16.17 -8.29 -7.61
CA THR A 54 14.84 -8.43 -8.22
C THR A 54 13.71 -7.82 -7.37
N SER A 55 14.00 -7.43 -6.13
CA SER A 55 12.99 -6.94 -5.18
C SER A 55 13.22 -5.48 -4.82
N ARG A 56 12.11 -4.75 -4.70
CA ARG A 56 12.06 -3.39 -4.20
C ARG A 56 10.94 -3.32 -3.16
N ARG A 57 11.11 -2.47 -2.15
CA ARG A 57 10.07 -2.09 -1.21
C ARG A 57 9.68 -0.64 -1.47
N ILE A 58 8.38 -0.38 -1.56
CA ILE A 58 7.84 0.94 -1.87
C ILE A 58 7.06 1.42 -0.64
N PHE A 59 7.36 2.64 -0.21
CA PHE A 59 6.58 3.37 0.79
C PHE A 59 5.95 4.56 0.11
N ALA A 60 4.65 4.76 0.34
CA ALA A 60 3.94 5.93 -0.15
C ALA A 60 3.11 6.53 0.98
N SER A 61 3.05 7.85 1.04
CA SER A 61 2.19 8.58 1.98
C SER A 61 1.59 9.80 1.31
N VAL A 62 0.36 10.12 1.67
CA VAL A 62 -0.40 11.26 1.16
C VAL A 62 -1.31 11.78 2.28
N VAL A 63 -1.50 13.09 2.32
CA VAL A 63 -2.45 13.72 3.25
C VAL A 63 -3.81 13.83 2.56
N VAL A 64 -4.86 13.35 3.22
CA VAL A 64 -6.24 13.40 2.73
C VAL A 64 -7.09 14.16 3.72
N ALA A 65 -7.85 15.16 3.25
CA ALA A 65 -8.71 16.01 4.07
C ALA A 65 -10.04 15.32 4.43
N THR A 66 -9.97 14.12 4.99
CA THR A 66 -11.12 13.26 5.29
C THR A 66 -10.92 12.56 6.64
N PRO A 67 -11.98 12.30 7.43
CA PRO A 67 -11.86 11.51 8.64
C PRO A 67 -11.20 10.14 8.39
N LYS A 68 -10.33 9.72 9.31
CA LYS A 68 -9.62 8.44 9.26
C LYS A 68 -10.55 7.26 8.98
N ASN A 69 -11.72 7.24 9.63
CA ASN A 69 -12.67 6.13 9.51
C ASN A 69 -13.22 6.02 8.10
N THR A 70 -13.51 7.14 7.43
CA THR A 70 -13.99 7.14 6.04
C THR A 70 -12.92 6.61 5.08
N VAL A 71 -11.66 7.01 5.24
CA VAL A 71 -10.54 6.49 4.45
C VAL A 71 -10.38 4.98 4.69
N TRP A 72 -10.44 4.54 5.95
CA TRP A 72 -10.35 3.12 6.30
C TRP A 72 -11.50 2.31 5.69
N SER A 73 -12.74 2.80 5.81
CA SER A 73 -13.92 2.16 5.21
C SER A 73 -13.77 2.02 3.69
N ALA A 74 -13.28 3.04 3.00
CA ALA A 74 -13.04 2.97 1.55
C ALA A 74 -11.94 1.96 1.19
N LEU A 75 -10.83 1.91 1.94
CA LEU A 75 -9.72 0.98 1.69
C LEU A 75 -10.02 -0.47 2.10
N THR A 76 -11.03 -0.69 2.96
CA THR A 76 -11.42 -2.02 3.44
C THR A 76 -12.75 -2.51 2.88
N ASP A 77 -13.40 -1.71 2.04
CA ASP A 77 -14.51 -2.13 1.20
C ASP A 77 -13.99 -3.00 0.04
N TYR A 78 -13.60 -4.23 0.39
CA TYR A 78 -13.08 -5.20 -0.56
C TYR A 78 -14.07 -5.62 -1.65
N ASP A 79 -15.35 -5.26 -1.56
CA ASP A 79 -16.31 -5.52 -2.62
C ASP A 79 -16.18 -4.45 -3.72
N ASN A 80 -15.98 -3.18 -3.33
CA ASN A 80 -15.88 -2.06 -4.26
C ASN A 80 -14.45 -1.60 -4.56
N LEU A 81 -13.43 -2.17 -3.91
CA LEU A 81 -12.03 -1.74 -4.02
C LEU A 81 -11.51 -1.72 -5.47
N GLY A 82 -11.94 -2.68 -6.30
CA GLY A 82 -11.57 -2.75 -7.72
C GLY A 82 -12.02 -1.56 -8.57
N SER A 83 -13.02 -0.79 -8.13
CA SER A 83 -13.46 0.42 -8.85
C SER A 83 -12.54 1.63 -8.63
N ILE A 84 -11.77 1.62 -7.53
CA ILE A 84 -10.94 2.76 -7.09
C ILE A 84 -9.46 2.52 -7.43
N VAL A 85 -9.01 1.26 -7.44
CA VAL A 85 -7.61 0.92 -7.68
C VAL A 85 -7.39 0.59 -9.17
N PRO A 86 -6.64 1.42 -9.93
CA PRO A 86 -6.54 1.27 -11.39
C PRO A 86 -5.87 -0.03 -11.84
N SER A 87 -5.03 -0.62 -11.00
CA SER A 87 -4.24 -1.80 -11.31
C SER A 87 -4.96 -3.11 -11.00
N ILE A 88 -6.25 -3.09 -10.66
CA ILE A 88 -7.03 -4.29 -10.36
C ILE A 88 -8.01 -4.54 -11.51
N VAL A 89 -7.85 -5.68 -12.18
CA VAL A 89 -8.69 -6.13 -13.30
C VAL A 89 -9.88 -6.95 -12.79
N GLU A 90 -9.63 -7.82 -11.81
CA GLU A 90 -10.69 -8.58 -11.12
C GLU A 90 -10.52 -8.44 -9.61
N ASN A 91 -11.64 -8.25 -8.90
CA ASN A 91 -11.68 -8.10 -7.45
C ASN A 91 -12.87 -8.87 -6.88
N ARG A 92 -12.62 -9.79 -5.95
CA ARG A 92 -13.68 -10.60 -5.34
C ARG A 92 -13.37 -10.94 -3.88
N CYS A 93 -14.28 -10.60 -2.98
CA CYS A 93 -14.22 -11.03 -1.58
C CYS A 93 -14.72 -12.48 -1.47
N LEU A 94 -13.84 -13.39 -1.05
CA LEU A 94 -14.16 -14.82 -0.91
C LEU A 94 -14.69 -15.16 0.49
N GLU A 95 -14.08 -14.59 1.52
CA GLU A 95 -14.47 -14.78 2.92
C GLU A 95 -14.35 -13.45 3.66
N ARG A 96 -15.26 -13.21 4.61
CA ARG A 96 -15.20 -12.06 5.50
C ARG A 96 -15.49 -12.49 6.93
N THR A 97 -14.63 -12.06 7.85
CA THR A 97 -14.84 -12.15 9.30
C THR A 97 -14.92 -10.76 9.90
N ALA A 98 -15.17 -10.65 11.21
CA ALA A 98 -15.19 -9.37 11.91
C ALA A 98 -13.87 -8.58 11.78
N ASN A 99 -12.74 -9.29 11.62
CA ASN A 99 -11.39 -8.72 11.67
C ASN A 99 -10.52 -9.18 10.49
N SER A 100 -11.07 -9.74 9.42
CA SER A 100 -10.26 -10.15 8.28
C SER A 100 -11.11 -10.39 7.04
N ALA A 101 -10.45 -10.37 5.89
CA ALA A 101 -11.05 -10.84 4.65
C ALA A 101 -10.04 -11.63 3.83
N LEU A 102 -10.58 -12.59 3.06
CA LEU A 102 -9.87 -13.29 2.01
C LEU A 102 -10.33 -12.71 0.68
N VAL A 103 -9.39 -12.22 -0.13
CA VAL A 103 -9.72 -11.55 -1.40
C VAL A 103 -8.93 -12.19 -2.54
N TYR A 104 -9.63 -12.39 -3.66
CA TYR A 104 -9.06 -12.76 -4.94
C TYR A 104 -8.88 -11.50 -5.80
N GLN A 105 -7.66 -11.25 -6.27
CA GLN A 105 -7.34 -10.11 -7.12
C GLN A 105 -6.45 -10.51 -8.28
N VAL A 106 -6.78 -9.97 -9.45
CA VAL A 106 -6.00 -10.11 -10.68
C VAL A 106 -5.54 -8.73 -11.09
N GLY A 107 -4.21 -8.56 -11.21
CA GLY A 107 -3.63 -7.36 -11.79
C GLY A 107 -3.61 -7.44 -13.33
N PRO A 108 -3.25 -6.34 -14.02
CA PRO A 108 -3.00 -6.40 -15.45
C PRO A 108 -1.93 -7.45 -15.76
N GLY A 109 -2.14 -8.17 -16.86
CA GLY A 109 -1.12 -9.09 -17.37
C GLY A 109 0.15 -8.33 -17.77
N PRO A 110 1.28 -9.04 -17.95
CA PRO A 110 2.42 -8.44 -18.63
C PRO A 110 1.93 -7.90 -19.97
N GLY A 111 2.22 -6.62 -20.24
CA GLY A 111 1.99 -6.05 -21.57
C GLY A 111 2.72 -6.87 -22.63
N PRO A 112 2.41 -6.68 -23.92
CA PRO A 112 3.13 -7.36 -24.99
C PRO A 112 4.63 -7.15 -24.77
N VAL A 113 5.36 -8.24 -24.53
CA VAL A 113 6.81 -8.25 -24.57
C VAL A 113 7.16 -7.78 -25.98
N ALA A 114 7.82 -6.62 -26.08
CA ALA A 114 8.37 -6.18 -27.36
C ALA A 114 9.17 -7.36 -27.89
N ALA A 115 8.76 -7.88 -29.05
CA ALA A 115 9.55 -8.88 -29.74
C ALA A 115 10.87 -8.18 -30.10
N ASP A 116 11.92 -8.48 -29.34
CA ASP A 116 13.28 -8.14 -29.72
C ASP A 116 13.61 -8.98 -30.97
N ASP A 117 13.71 -8.31 -32.13
CA ASP A 117 14.28 -8.81 -33.40
C ASP A 117 15.82 -8.84 -33.32
#